data_AF-A0A6A6KHX7-F1
#
_entry.id   AF-A0A6A6KHX7-F1
#
_cell.length_a   1.000
_cell.length_b   1.000
_cell.length_c   1.000
_cell.angle_alpha   90.00
_cell.angle_beta   90.00
_cell.angle_gamma   90.00
#
_symmetry.space_group_name_H-M   'P 1'
#
loop_
_entity.id
_entity.type
_entity.pdbx_description
1 polymer ?
#
loop_
_entity_poly.entity_id
_entity_poly.type
_entity_poly.pdbx_seq_one_letter_code
_entity_poly.pdbx_strand_id
1 'polypeptide(L)'
;MIMEGHPWEQKLLHRIMKIVKRGLKRQEELLFQKLEKYEKSFQEKRDKVMEAIQVDYEEEKHVNGDDMILEFAMGNAKAKTEILAIEILGNIFENKKDGVTKSVGTVSNGRILLTKIVSVAVVILYLNLSLSNDMKITSPSSKFNRTIFFSRIPESLPCLHDKRISRRTAELQNGAEDFASLANELFKREELGVKVSASYGVDSIEGEEERTNGVTGIEHEEEAEFDPGAPPPFKLADIRAAIPKHCWVKDPWKSMSYVVRDVALVFGLAAAAAYLNNWIVWPLYWAAQGTMFWALFVLGHDCGHGSFSNNPKLNSVVGHLLHSSILVPYHGWRISHRTHHQNHGHVENDESWHPLSEKIYRSLDSITRTLRFTVPFPMLAYPVYLWTRSPGKTGSHFHPDSDLFVPNERKNVITSTVCWSAMAALLVGLSFVMGPILLLKLYGIPYWIFVMWLDFATYLHHHGHEEKLPWYRGKEWSYLRGGLTTLDRDYGWINNIHHDIGTHVIHHLFPQIPHYHLIEATEAAKPVLGKYYREPEKSGPLPFHLIGNLIRSLKKDHYVSDTGDVVYYQSDPQLSGSSSE
;
A
#
# COMPACT_ATOMS: atom_id res chain seq x y z
N MET A 1 -16.81 32.56 38.37
CA MET A 1 -15.47 32.22 38.90
C MET A 1 -14.62 31.70 37.76
N ILE A 2 -13.60 32.45 37.36
CA ILE A 2 -12.54 31.96 36.48
C ILE A 2 -11.41 31.55 37.43
N MET A 3 -10.90 30.32 37.32
CA MET A 3 -9.76 29.89 38.13
C MET A 3 -8.46 30.33 37.45
N GLU A 4 -7.64 31.08 38.18
CA GLU A 4 -6.33 31.52 37.70
C GLU A 4 -5.29 30.39 37.77
N GLY A 5 -4.34 30.39 36.82
CA GLY A 5 -3.41 29.29 36.60
C GLY A 5 -2.47 29.02 37.78
N HIS A 6 -2.36 27.74 38.15
CA HIS A 6 -1.66 27.32 39.36
C HIS A 6 -0.12 27.30 39.12
N PRO A 7 0.75 27.69 40.08
CA PRO A 7 2.21 27.79 39.86
C PRO A 7 2.96 26.53 39.37
N TRP A 8 2.32 25.35 39.37
CA TRP A 8 2.91 24.13 38.81
C TRP A 8 2.85 24.09 37.29
N GLU A 9 1.86 24.71 36.65
CA GLU A 9 1.66 24.73 35.19
C GLU A 9 2.80 25.49 34.50
N GLN A 10 3.15 26.67 35.03
CA GLN A 10 4.30 27.47 34.58
C GLN A 10 5.63 26.73 34.75
N LYS A 11 5.81 26.01 35.86
CA LYS A 11 6.99 25.14 36.07
C LYS A 11 7.03 23.96 35.10
N LEU A 12 5.89 23.38 34.75
CA LEU A 12 5.79 22.29 33.78
C LEU A 12 6.12 22.79 32.37
N LEU A 13 5.54 23.91 31.94
CA LEU A 13 5.81 24.54 30.64
C LEU A 13 7.31 24.85 30.47
N HIS A 14 7.93 25.45 31.50
CA HIS A 14 9.36 25.75 31.49
C HIS A 14 10.23 24.48 31.39
N ARG A 15 9.85 23.38 32.08
CA ARG A 15 10.53 22.08 31.96
C ARG A 15 10.40 21.49 30.56
N ILE A 16 9.20 21.51 29.97
CA ILE A 16 8.95 21.02 28.61
C ILE A 16 9.79 21.80 27.61
N MET A 17 9.77 23.14 27.64
CA MET A 17 10.58 23.97 26.74
C MET A 17 12.09 23.69 26.87
N LYS A 18 12.58 23.42 28.09
CA LYS A 18 13.99 23.07 28.33
C LYS A 18 14.37 21.70 27.76
N ILE A 19 13.44 20.74 27.76
CA ILE A 19 13.61 19.42 27.13
C ILE A 19 13.60 19.57 25.60
N VAL A 20 12.63 20.28 25.04
CA VAL A 20 12.50 20.51 23.59
C VAL A 20 13.72 21.23 23.03
N LYS A 21 14.20 22.31 23.67
CA LYS A 21 15.44 23.01 23.24
C LYS A 21 16.67 22.11 23.26
N ARG A 22 16.80 21.21 24.24
CA ARG A 22 17.90 20.21 24.29
C ARG A 22 17.77 19.15 23.19
N GLY A 23 16.54 18.70 22.91
CA GLY A 23 16.25 17.75 21.83
C GLY A 23 16.59 18.31 20.46
N LEU A 24 16.14 19.53 20.16
CA LEU A 24 16.43 20.22 18.91
C LEU A 24 17.94 20.43 18.69
N LYS A 25 18.65 20.97 19.69
CA LYS A 25 20.11 21.15 19.58
C LYS A 25 20.85 19.81 19.34
N ARG A 26 20.42 18.73 19.98
CA ARG A 26 21.01 17.40 19.76
C ARG A 26 20.74 16.85 18.36
N GLN A 27 19.60 17.16 17.75
CA GLN A 27 19.31 16.78 16.35
C GLN A 27 20.13 17.60 15.35
N GLU A 28 20.28 18.91 15.59
CA GLU A 28 21.13 19.81 14.80
C GLU A 28 22.60 19.34 14.79
N GLU A 29 23.14 19.01 15.97
CA GLU A 29 24.51 18.54 16.15
C GLU A 29 24.74 17.15 15.51
N LEU A 30 23.74 16.26 15.55
CA LEU A 30 23.77 14.96 14.86
C LEU A 30 23.67 15.10 13.32
N LEU A 31 22.94 16.11 12.83
CA LEU A 31 22.86 16.43 11.41
C LEU A 31 24.20 16.98 10.91
N PHE A 32 24.84 17.85 11.69
CA PHE A 32 26.13 18.44 11.37
C PHE A 32 27.24 17.37 11.28
N GLN A 33 27.30 16.44 12.24
CA GLN A 33 28.24 15.30 12.20
C GLN A 33 28.05 14.40 10.98
N LYS A 34 26.80 14.19 10.53
CA LYS A 34 26.52 13.43 9.30
C LYS A 34 26.98 14.19 8.06
N LEU A 35 26.67 15.48 7.96
CA LEU A 35 27.09 16.32 6.84
C LEU A 35 28.63 16.36 6.72
N GLU A 36 29.34 16.57 7.82
CA GLU A 36 30.82 16.56 7.82
C GLU A 36 31.40 15.20 7.36
N LYS A 37 30.76 14.09 7.75
CA LYS A 37 31.18 12.75 7.29
C LYS A 37 30.93 12.54 5.79
N TYR A 38 29.79 12.99 5.27
CA TYR A 38 29.50 12.93 3.83
C TYR A 38 30.43 13.82 3.02
N GLU A 39 30.70 15.03 3.49
CA GLU A 39 31.61 15.99 2.85
C GLU A 39 33.04 15.42 2.74
N LYS A 40 33.61 14.89 3.84
CA LYS A 40 34.93 14.23 3.81
C LYS A 40 34.96 13.02 2.87
N SER A 41 33.93 12.17 2.91
CA SER A 41 33.84 11.01 2.01
C SER A 41 33.66 11.39 0.54
N PHE A 42 33.09 12.56 0.25
CA PHE A 42 32.95 13.06 -1.12
C PHE A 42 34.29 13.62 -1.62
N GLN A 43 34.97 14.45 -0.82
CA GLN A 43 36.29 15.00 -1.15
C GLN A 43 37.31 13.87 -1.39
N GLU A 44 37.41 12.88 -0.49
CA GLU A 44 38.34 11.74 -0.64
C GLU A 44 38.09 10.92 -1.91
N LYS A 45 36.82 10.75 -2.32
CA LYS A 45 36.47 10.04 -3.55
C LYS A 45 36.75 10.88 -4.81
N ARG A 46 36.48 12.19 -4.77
CA ARG A 46 36.83 13.12 -5.84
C ARG A 46 38.33 13.11 -6.07
N ASP A 47 39.12 13.26 -5.00
CA ASP A 47 40.58 13.41 -5.08
C ASP A 47 41.23 12.15 -5.67
N LYS A 48 40.78 10.95 -5.28
CA LYS A 48 41.22 9.68 -5.89
C LYS A 48 40.90 9.55 -7.37
N VAL A 49 39.80 10.14 -7.85
CA VAL A 49 39.48 10.13 -9.29
C VAL A 49 40.28 11.18 -10.04
N MET A 50 40.54 12.35 -9.46
CA MET A 50 41.48 13.32 -10.04
C MET A 50 42.89 12.74 -10.14
N GLU A 51 43.36 12.01 -9.11
CA GLU A 51 44.64 11.30 -9.11
C GLU A 51 44.66 10.19 -10.18
N ALA A 52 43.60 9.37 -10.29
CA ALA A 52 43.50 8.33 -11.31
C ALA A 52 43.40 8.88 -12.75
N ILE A 53 42.86 10.09 -12.95
CA ILE A 53 42.86 10.78 -14.25
C ILE A 53 44.27 11.35 -14.55
N GLN A 54 44.96 11.87 -13.54
CA GLN A 54 46.32 12.39 -13.68
C GLN A 54 47.32 11.28 -14.02
N VAL A 55 47.19 10.09 -13.43
CA VAL A 55 48.07 8.93 -13.72
C VAL A 55 47.85 8.41 -15.14
N ASP A 56 46.60 8.17 -15.56
CA ASP A 56 46.29 7.77 -16.95
C ASP A 56 46.89 8.78 -17.96
N TYR A 57 46.76 10.08 -17.68
CA TYR A 57 47.26 11.16 -18.53
C TYR A 57 48.80 11.19 -18.62
N GLU A 58 49.52 10.95 -17.51
CA GLU A 58 50.98 10.90 -17.50
C GLU A 58 51.53 9.61 -18.18
N GLU A 59 50.83 8.47 -18.07
CA GLU A 59 51.23 7.22 -18.76
C GLU A 59 51.04 7.32 -20.29
N GLU A 60 49.90 7.83 -20.76
CA GLU A 60 49.63 7.91 -22.21
C GLU A 60 50.48 8.96 -22.94
N LYS A 61 50.84 10.04 -22.24
CA LYS A 61 51.76 11.09 -22.72
C LYS A 61 53.17 10.58 -23.05
N HIS A 62 53.57 9.43 -22.50
CA HIS A 62 54.84 8.81 -22.86
C HIS A 62 54.78 7.93 -24.13
N VAL A 63 53.59 7.65 -24.68
CA VAL A 63 53.39 6.66 -25.75
C VAL A 63 53.02 7.28 -27.10
N ASN A 64 52.16 8.30 -27.14
CA ASN A 64 51.74 8.97 -28.37
C ASN A 64 51.77 10.50 -28.21
N GLY A 65 52.15 11.22 -29.28
CA GLY A 65 52.23 12.68 -29.27
C GLY A 65 50.88 13.39 -29.09
N ASP A 66 50.95 14.66 -28.68
CA ASP A 66 49.93 15.39 -27.92
C ASP A 66 48.47 15.35 -28.44
N ASP A 67 48.24 15.31 -29.75
CA ASP A 67 46.88 15.44 -30.32
C ASP A 67 45.99 14.20 -30.16
N MET A 68 46.54 13.00 -30.01
CA MET A 68 45.75 11.75 -29.90
C MET A 68 45.47 11.35 -28.43
N ILE A 69 46.10 12.03 -27.47
CA ILE A 69 45.92 11.79 -26.02
C ILE A 69 44.54 12.26 -25.56
N LEU A 70 44.07 13.41 -26.08
CA LEU A 70 42.93 14.11 -25.48
C LEU A 70 41.62 13.32 -25.58
N GLU A 71 41.30 12.70 -26.72
CA GLU A 71 40.06 11.93 -26.90
C GLU A 71 40.05 10.64 -26.07
N PHE A 72 41.18 9.93 -25.95
CA PHE A 72 41.24 8.67 -25.23
C PHE A 72 41.20 8.89 -23.71
N ALA A 73 41.98 9.85 -23.19
CA ALA A 73 41.91 10.29 -21.81
C ALA A 73 40.52 10.84 -21.44
N MET A 74 39.86 11.61 -22.32
CA MET A 74 38.49 12.09 -22.12
C MET A 74 37.46 10.95 -22.13
N GLY A 75 37.62 9.94 -22.99
CA GLY A 75 36.77 8.75 -23.02
C GLY A 75 36.84 7.94 -21.72
N ASN A 76 38.06 7.69 -21.22
CA ASN A 76 38.27 7.02 -19.95
C ASN A 76 37.82 7.87 -18.74
N ALA A 77 38.00 9.19 -18.78
CA ALA A 77 37.49 10.09 -17.75
C ALA A 77 35.96 10.15 -17.71
N LYS A 78 35.27 10.14 -18.87
CA LYS A 78 33.80 10.03 -18.98
C LYS A 78 33.31 8.73 -18.32
N ALA A 79 33.93 7.60 -18.64
CA ALA A 79 33.62 6.32 -18.01
C ALA A 79 33.91 6.29 -16.49
N LYS A 80 35.08 6.77 -16.04
CA LYS A 80 35.45 6.80 -14.61
C LYS A 80 34.56 7.75 -13.79
N THR A 81 34.17 8.91 -14.33
CA THR A 81 33.26 9.85 -13.65
C THR A 81 31.82 9.36 -13.63
N GLU A 82 31.32 8.70 -14.68
CA GLU A 82 30.02 8.01 -14.65
C GLU A 82 30.01 6.88 -13.61
N ILE A 83 31.06 6.05 -13.57
CA ILE A 83 31.20 5.00 -12.54
C ILE A 83 31.27 5.58 -11.13
N LEU A 84 32.03 6.68 -10.91
CA LEU A 84 32.10 7.32 -9.60
C LEU A 84 30.76 7.97 -9.21
N ALA A 85 30.05 8.60 -10.15
CA ALA A 85 28.72 9.15 -9.89
C ALA A 85 27.73 8.02 -9.52
N ILE A 86 27.77 6.90 -10.24
CA ILE A 86 26.98 5.69 -9.93
C ILE A 86 27.37 5.10 -8.57
N GLU A 87 28.65 5.10 -8.19
CA GLU A 87 29.10 4.64 -6.87
C GLU A 87 28.75 5.62 -5.73
N ILE A 88 28.85 6.92 -5.93
CA ILE A 88 28.52 7.93 -4.92
C ILE A 88 27.00 7.94 -4.70
N LEU A 89 26.21 7.93 -5.78
CA LEU A 89 24.77 7.72 -5.70
C LEU A 89 24.47 6.36 -5.06
N GLY A 90 25.11 5.28 -5.50
CA GLY A 90 24.96 3.93 -4.94
C GLY A 90 25.23 3.88 -3.43
N ASN A 91 26.27 4.54 -2.91
CA ASN A 91 26.58 4.60 -1.48
C ASN A 91 25.69 5.59 -0.69
N ILE A 92 25.03 6.55 -1.36
CA ILE A 92 23.98 7.39 -0.77
C ILE A 92 22.65 6.62 -0.70
N PHE A 93 22.38 5.74 -1.67
CA PHE A 93 21.11 5.02 -1.82
C PHE A 93 21.08 3.61 -1.22
N GLU A 94 22.22 2.92 -1.06
CA GLU A 94 22.30 1.57 -0.49
C GLU A 94 23.12 1.48 0.80
N ASN A 95 22.51 0.86 1.81
CA ASN A 95 23.21 0.07 2.80
C ASN A 95 22.85 -1.40 2.46
N LYS A 96 23.83 -2.16 1.92
CA LYS A 96 23.72 -3.45 1.19
C LYS A 96 22.55 -4.37 1.62
N LYS A 97 21.84 -5.02 0.67
CA LYS A 97 22.38 -6.18 -0.07
C LYS A 97 21.62 -6.54 -1.37
N ASP A 98 22.45 -6.90 -2.37
CA ASP A 98 22.29 -7.96 -3.39
C ASP A 98 21.13 -7.88 -4.41
N GLY A 99 21.44 -7.48 -5.66
CA GLY A 99 20.87 -8.14 -6.87
C GLY A 99 20.29 -7.28 -8.02
N VAL A 100 21.07 -7.16 -9.12
CA VAL A 100 20.61 -7.11 -10.54
C VAL A 100 19.92 -5.82 -11.08
N THR A 101 20.78 -4.96 -11.68
CA THR A 101 20.62 -4.13 -12.91
C THR A 101 19.44 -3.18 -13.19
N LYS A 102 19.85 -1.94 -13.54
CA LYS A 102 19.35 -1.05 -14.63
C LYS A 102 17.88 -0.59 -14.63
N SER A 103 17.70 0.71 -14.37
CA SER A 103 17.11 1.62 -15.38
C SER A 103 17.59 3.06 -15.17
N VAL A 104 17.73 3.82 -16.26
CA VAL A 104 18.18 5.23 -16.26
C VAL A 104 16.95 6.13 -16.03
N GLY A 105 17.07 7.10 -15.14
CA GLY A 105 15.99 8.05 -14.80
C GLY A 105 16.52 9.45 -14.51
N THR A 106 16.40 10.34 -15.50
CA THR A 106 17.03 11.67 -15.56
C THR A 106 16.41 12.74 -14.66
N VAL A 107 17.29 13.59 -14.10
CA VAL A 107 17.10 15.03 -13.74
C VAL A 107 15.99 15.44 -12.74
N SER A 108 14.93 14.67 -12.50
CA SER A 108 13.81 15.09 -11.61
C SER A 108 14.20 15.22 -10.12
N ASN A 109 15.27 14.54 -9.70
CA ASN A 109 15.69 14.44 -8.29
C ASN A 109 16.22 15.76 -7.70
N GLY A 110 16.76 16.68 -8.51
CA GLY A 110 17.17 18.01 -8.03
C GLY A 110 15.99 18.84 -7.52
N ARG A 111 14.85 18.78 -8.22
CA ARG A 111 13.59 19.38 -7.75
C ARG A 111 13.08 18.70 -6.48
N ILE A 112 13.26 17.39 -6.31
CA ILE A 112 12.84 16.69 -5.08
C ILE A 112 13.69 17.11 -3.87
N LEU A 113 14.99 17.38 -4.05
CA LEU A 113 15.83 17.93 -2.97
C LEU A 113 15.42 19.36 -2.63
N LEU A 114 15.23 20.23 -3.63
CA LEU A 114 14.76 21.60 -3.43
C LEU A 114 13.38 21.63 -2.77
N THR A 115 12.43 20.79 -3.19
CA THR A 115 11.11 20.64 -2.57
C THR A 115 11.17 20.04 -1.18
N LYS A 116 12.15 19.20 -0.84
CA LYS A 116 12.36 18.74 0.56
C LYS A 116 12.92 19.85 1.44
N ILE A 117 13.86 20.64 0.93
CA ILE A 117 14.41 21.81 1.64
C ILE A 117 13.33 22.88 1.81
N VAL A 118 12.54 23.18 0.77
CA VAL A 118 11.40 24.11 0.81
C VAL A 118 10.29 23.56 1.70
N SER A 119 9.93 22.28 1.66
CA SER A 119 8.92 21.71 2.58
C SER A 119 9.38 21.75 4.03
N VAL A 120 10.66 21.50 4.32
CA VAL A 120 11.21 21.66 5.67
C VAL A 120 11.24 23.13 6.08
N ALA A 121 11.62 24.05 5.19
CA ALA A 121 11.58 25.49 5.44
C ALA A 121 10.15 26.01 5.62
N VAL A 122 9.16 25.49 4.89
CA VAL A 122 7.73 25.80 5.00
C VAL A 122 7.15 25.22 6.28
N VAL A 123 7.51 24.00 6.69
CA VAL A 123 7.10 23.45 8.01
C VAL A 123 7.74 24.25 9.15
N ILE A 124 9.01 24.67 9.02
CA ILE A 124 9.67 25.54 10.00
C ILE A 124 9.05 26.95 10.01
N LEU A 125 8.69 27.52 8.85
CA LEU A 125 7.96 28.79 8.75
C LEU A 125 6.55 28.66 9.32
N TYR A 126 5.83 27.57 9.06
CA TYR A 126 4.48 27.32 9.57
C TYR A 126 4.47 27.08 11.09
N LEU A 127 5.49 26.41 11.62
CA LEU A 127 5.70 26.26 13.07
C LEU A 127 6.13 27.58 13.73
N ASN A 128 6.92 28.43 13.07
CA ASN A 128 7.26 29.76 13.59
C ASN A 128 6.08 30.76 13.47
N LEU A 129 5.27 30.69 12.40
CA LEU A 129 4.05 31.49 12.22
C LEU A 129 2.93 31.05 13.18
N SER A 130 2.77 29.75 13.43
CA SER A 130 1.89 29.24 14.50
C SER A 130 2.34 29.66 15.91
N LEU A 131 3.57 30.16 16.05
CA LEU A 131 4.12 30.72 17.29
C LEU A 131 4.24 32.26 17.24
N SER A 132 3.89 32.92 16.12
CA SER A 132 3.94 34.37 15.96
C SER A 132 2.77 34.91 15.13
N ASN A 133 1.82 35.51 15.86
CA ASN A 133 0.70 36.35 15.42
C ASN A 133 -0.55 35.68 14.83
N ASP A 134 -1.65 35.90 15.56
CA ASP A 134 -2.97 36.31 15.05
C ASP A 134 -2.99 36.71 13.57
N MET A 135 -3.86 36.09 12.76
CA MET A 135 -4.52 36.82 11.68
C MET A 135 -6.00 36.44 11.54
N LYS A 136 -6.84 37.47 11.40
CA LYS A 136 -8.31 37.41 11.44
C LYS A 136 -8.89 37.05 10.08
N ILE A 137 -10.04 36.40 10.09
CA ILE A 137 -11.09 36.57 9.06
C ILE A 137 -12.40 37.00 9.76
N THR A 138 -13.15 37.89 9.13
CA THR A 138 -14.35 38.63 9.63
C THR A 138 -15.67 37.95 9.24
N SER A 139 -16.83 38.11 9.89
CA SER A 139 -17.31 38.76 11.15
C SER A 139 -18.85 38.45 11.26
N PRO A 140 -19.74 39.09 12.09
CA PRO A 140 -19.59 40.06 13.20
C PRO A 140 -20.41 39.74 14.49
N SER A 141 -20.41 40.69 15.43
CA SER A 141 -21.17 40.76 16.71
C SER A 141 -20.60 39.96 17.90
N SER A 142 -20.49 40.50 19.13
CA SER A 142 -20.52 41.91 19.55
C SER A 142 -19.69 42.16 20.84
N LYS A 143 -19.03 43.33 20.90
CA LYS A 143 -18.50 44.05 22.08
C LYS A 143 -17.93 43.24 23.28
N PHE A 144 -16.59 43.25 23.43
CA PHE A 144 -15.96 43.54 24.73
C PHE A 144 -14.55 44.15 24.54
N ASN A 145 -14.10 44.99 25.48
CA ASN A 145 -12.91 45.82 25.32
C ASN A 145 -11.58 45.04 25.38
N ARG A 146 -10.67 45.31 24.43
CA ARG A 146 -9.24 44.99 24.53
C ARG A 146 -8.51 46.13 25.26
N THR A 147 -7.64 45.81 26.21
CA THR A 147 -6.27 46.34 26.45
C THR A 147 -5.81 45.88 27.86
N ILE A 148 -4.49 45.82 28.10
CA ILE A 148 -3.81 45.28 29.29
C ILE A 148 -3.79 43.74 29.36
N PHE A 149 -2.82 43.12 28.66
CA PHE A 149 -2.08 41.92 29.16
C PHE A 149 -0.84 41.50 28.35
N PHE A 150 -0.49 42.19 27.25
CA PHE A 150 0.73 41.91 26.47
C PHE A 150 1.72 43.09 26.49
N SER A 151 2.42 43.24 27.61
CA SER A 151 3.56 44.15 27.73
C SER A 151 4.58 43.61 28.75
N ARG A 152 5.23 42.48 28.42
CA ARG A 152 6.51 41.94 28.97
C ARG A 152 6.71 40.48 28.50
N ILE A 153 7.13 40.31 27.25
CA ILE A 153 7.88 39.13 26.80
C ILE A 153 9.21 39.67 26.29
N PRO A 154 10.39 39.17 26.74
CA PRO A 154 11.67 39.66 26.24
C PRO A 154 11.88 39.32 24.77
N GLU A 155 12.26 40.31 23.97
CA GLU A 155 12.67 40.16 22.57
C GLU A 155 14.05 39.47 22.46
N SER A 156 14.11 38.15 22.71
CA SER A 156 15.33 37.37 22.47
C SER A 156 15.05 35.87 22.25
N LEU A 157 14.41 35.53 21.14
CA LEU A 157 14.64 34.24 20.47
C LEU A 157 15.40 34.52 19.17
N PRO A 158 16.73 34.29 19.10
CA PRO A 158 17.42 34.39 17.82
C PRO A 158 16.93 33.27 16.90
N CYS A 159 16.47 33.65 15.71
CA CYS A 159 16.22 32.70 14.63
C CYS A 159 17.53 31.98 14.32
N LEU A 160 17.58 30.66 14.53
CA LEU A 160 18.77 29.83 14.26
C LEU A 160 18.92 29.58 12.75
N HIS A 161 19.28 30.65 12.04
CA HIS A 161 19.84 30.59 10.70
C HIS A 161 21.36 30.42 10.85
N ASP A 162 21.82 29.22 11.22
CA ASP A 162 23.26 28.98 11.38
C ASP A 162 23.95 29.10 10.02
N LYS A 163 24.68 30.20 9.85
CA LYS A 163 25.43 30.55 8.64
C LYS A 163 26.41 29.44 8.21
N ARG A 164 26.83 28.55 9.11
CA ARG A 164 27.69 27.39 8.79
C ARG A 164 26.96 26.33 7.98
N ILE A 165 25.67 26.10 8.26
CA ILE A 165 24.85 25.16 7.48
C ILE A 165 24.63 25.74 6.09
N SER A 166 24.14 26.99 5.98
CA SER A 166 23.96 27.65 4.67
C SER A 166 25.26 27.74 3.87
N ARG A 167 26.40 28.07 4.49
CA ARG A 167 27.70 28.10 3.80
C ARG A 167 28.10 26.72 3.28
N ARG A 168 28.05 25.66 4.09
CA ARG A 168 28.39 24.30 3.63
C ARG A 168 27.43 23.74 2.59
N THR A 169 26.13 24.06 2.68
CA THR A 169 25.18 23.70 1.63
C THR A 169 25.48 24.41 0.32
N ALA A 170 25.86 25.70 0.36
CA ALA A 170 26.29 26.43 -0.83
C ALA A 170 27.64 25.91 -1.39
N GLU A 171 28.61 25.56 -0.55
CA GLU A 171 29.88 24.96 -0.97
C GLU A 171 29.68 23.61 -1.67
N LEU A 172 28.77 22.75 -1.14
CA LEU A 172 28.37 21.50 -1.79
C LEU A 172 27.59 21.71 -3.09
N GLN A 173 26.75 22.75 -3.16
CA GLN A 173 25.97 23.06 -4.35
C GLN A 173 26.86 23.63 -5.46
N ASN A 174 27.74 24.59 -5.16
CA ASN A 174 28.73 25.12 -6.12
C ASN A 174 29.62 24.00 -6.66
N GLY A 175 30.15 23.12 -5.80
CA GLY A 175 30.98 21.99 -6.24
C GLY A 175 30.24 20.96 -7.11
N ALA A 176 28.91 20.87 -7.00
CA ALA A 176 28.07 20.06 -7.89
C ALA A 176 27.72 20.78 -9.21
N GLU A 177 27.54 22.10 -9.16
CA GLU A 177 27.28 22.95 -10.33
C GLU A 177 28.52 23.10 -11.22
N ASP A 178 29.73 23.27 -10.64
CA ASP A 178 31.00 23.26 -11.37
C ASP A 178 31.21 21.92 -12.12
N PHE A 179 30.94 20.80 -11.44
CA PHE A 179 31.06 19.46 -12.03
C PHE A 179 30.02 19.23 -13.15
N ALA A 180 28.79 19.72 -12.98
CA ALA A 180 27.75 19.66 -14.00
C ALA A 180 28.02 20.61 -15.18
N SER A 181 28.70 21.74 -14.96
CA SER A 181 29.16 22.64 -16.02
C SER A 181 30.22 21.97 -16.88
N LEU A 182 31.24 21.38 -16.25
CA LEU A 182 32.29 20.62 -16.94
C LEU A 182 31.70 19.49 -17.79
N ALA A 183 30.75 18.72 -17.23
CA ALA A 183 30.06 17.66 -17.97
C ALA A 183 29.26 18.19 -19.19
N ASN A 184 28.55 19.31 -19.06
CA ASN A 184 27.79 19.91 -20.18
C ASN A 184 28.69 20.51 -21.27
N GLU A 185 29.84 21.06 -20.89
CA GLU A 185 30.81 21.62 -21.84
C GLU A 185 31.50 20.52 -22.66
N LEU A 186 31.71 19.35 -22.06
CA LEU A 186 32.14 18.13 -22.76
C LEU A 186 31.06 17.59 -23.72
N PHE A 187 29.77 17.58 -23.31
CA PHE A 187 28.65 17.13 -24.16
C PHE A 187 28.44 18.00 -25.41
N LYS A 188 28.65 19.32 -25.33
CA LYS A 188 28.44 20.24 -26.47
C LYS A 188 29.41 20.07 -27.64
N ARG A 189 30.53 19.34 -27.46
CA ARG A 189 31.43 19.01 -28.58
C ARG A 189 30.94 17.82 -29.43
N GLU A 190 30.01 17.02 -28.92
CA GLU A 190 29.53 15.78 -29.56
C GLU A 190 28.46 16.04 -30.64
N GLU A 191 27.69 17.14 -30.58
CA GLU A 191 26.61 17.47 -31.53
C GLU A 191 27.06 18.07 -32.88
N LEU A 192 28.35 18.36 -33.08
CA LEU A 192 28.85 19.02 -34.29
C LEU A 192 29.07 18.09 -35.50
N GLY A 193 28.78 16.79 -35.39
CA GLY A 193 28.92 15.86 -36.51
C GLY A 193 28.10 14.59 -36.41
N VAL A 194 26.90 14.57 -37.02
CA VAL A 194 26.32 13.46 -37.81
C VAL A 194 25.07 13.98 -38.54
N LYS A 195 24.94 13.71 -39.84
CA LYS A 195 23.76 14.10 -40.64
C LYS A 195 23.54 13.10 -41.78
N VAL A 196 22.57 12.19 -41.65
CA VAL A 196 22.14 11.28 -42.74
C VAL A 196 20.62 11.11 -42.71
N SER A 197 20.01 11.09 -43.90
CA SER A 197 18.57 10.89 -44.14
C SER A 197 18.34 9.68 -45.05
N ALA A 198 17.23 8.97 -44.87
CA ALA A 198 16.72 7.97 -45.83
C ALA A 198 15.17 8.00 -45.86
N SER A 199 14.57 7.63 -47.00
CA SER A 199 13.17 7.90 -47.33
C SER A 199 12.34 6.66 -47.68
N TYR A 200 11.06 6.71 -47.29
CA TYR A 200 9.84 6.16 -47.93
C TYR A 200 9.87 4.92 -48.84
N GLY A 201 8.89 4.05 -48.58
CA GLY A 201 8.22 3.17 -49.54
C GLY A 201 6.87 2.71 -48.96
N VAL A 202 5.77 3.01 -49.63
CA VAL A 202 4.39 2.57 -49.29
C VAL A 202 3.71 2.21 -50.60
N ASP A 203 3.22 0.97 -50.72
CA ASP A 203 2.38 0.54 -51.83
C ASP A 203 0.96 0.24 -51.34
N SER A 204 -0.01 0.61 -52.16
CA SER A 204 -1.45 0.43 -51.95
C SER A 204 -2.04 -0.35 -53.13
N ILE A 205 -2.95 -1.28 -52.86
CA ILE A 205 -3.71 -2.01 -53.89
C ILE A 205 -5.20 -1.96 -53.53
N GLU A 206 -6.02 -1.51 -54.48
CA GLU A 206 -7.49 -1.53 -54.41
C GLU A 206 -8.07 -2.81 -55.04
N GLY A 207 -9.32 -3.11 -54.71
CA GLY A 207 -9.94 -4.42 -54.89
C GLY A 207 -10.33 -4.88 -56.29
N GLU A 208 -10.74 -6.15 -56.35
CA GLU A 208 -11.56 -6.76 -57.39
C GLU A 208 -12.71 -7.54 -56.73
N GLU A 209 -13.92 -7.42 -57.26
CA GLU A 209 -15.03 -8.35 -57.02
C GLU A 209 -15.10 -9.35 -58.18
N GLU A 210 -15.30 -10.65 -57.93
CA GLU A 210 -16.41 -11.40 -58.55
C GLU A 210 -16.60 -12.85 -58.03
N ARG A 211 -17.89 -13.23 -57.96
CA ARG A 211 -18.49 -14.57 -58.16
C ARG A 211 -18.24 -15.73 -57.18
N THR A 212 -19.30 -15.95 -56.41
CA THR A 212 -19.85 -17.23 -55.93
C THR A 212 -19.41 -18.52 -56.64
N ASN A 213 -19.05 -19.52 -55.85
CA ASN A 213 -19.48 -20.92 -56.06
C ASN A 213 -19.75 -21.57 -54.70
N GLY A 214 -20.88 -22.28 -54.59
CA GLY A 214 -21.34 -22.83 -53.32
C GLY A 214 -20.65 -24.13 -52.93
N VAL A 215 -20.28 -24.26 -51.66
CA VAL A 215 -20.09 -25.56 -51.00
C VAL A 215 -20.98 -25.55 -49.75
N THR A 216 -21.97 -26.45 -49.75
CA THR A 216 -22.83 -26.69 -48.61
C THR A 216 -22.04 -27.41 -47.53
N GLY A 217 -21.80 -26.74 -46.41
CA GLY A 217 -21.01 -27.25 -45.30
C GLY A 217 -21.12 -26.35 -44.07
N ILE A 218 -22.35 -25.94 -43.72
CA ILE A 218 -22.59 -25.40 -42.38
C ILE A 218 -22.63 -26.61 -41.45
N GLU A 219 -21.44 -27.04 -41.03
CA GLU A 219 -21.31 -27.71 -39.75
C GLU A 219 -21.81 -26.71 -38.71
N HIS A 220 -22.91 -27.04 -38.06
CA HIS A 220 -23.23 -26.41 -36.79
C HIS A 220 -22.14 -26.88 -35.81
N GLU A 221 -21.06 -26.09 -35.70
CA GLU A 221 -20.25 -26.09 -34.49
C GLU A 221 -21.21 -25.76 -33.34
N GLU A 222 -21.64 -26.79 -32.61
CA GLU A 222 -22.23 -26.60 -31.29
C GLU A 222 -21.18 -25.85 -30.48
N GLU A 223 -21.45 -24.59 -30.11
CA GLU A 223 -20.56 -23.83 -29.21
C GLU A 223 -20.32 -24.68 -27.97
N ALA A 224 -19.10 -25.20 -27.84
CA ALA A 224 -18.75 -26.08 -26.72
C ALA A 224 -19.08 -25.36 -25.41
N GLU A 225 -19.85 -26.04 -24.55
CA GLU A 225 -20.32 -25.48 -23.29
C GLU A 225 -19.13 -24.93 -22.48
N PHE A 226 -19.28 -23.71 -21.98
CA PHE A 226 -18.17 -23.00 -21.36
C PHE A 226 -17.79 -23.66 -20.02
N ASP A 227 -16.66 -24.37 -20.00
CA ASP A 227 -16.07 -24.90 -18.76
C ASP A 227 -15.26 -23.80 -18.03
N PRO A 228 -15.73 -23.28 -16.89
CA PRO A 228 -14.97 -22.31 -16.09
C PRO A 228 -13.71 -22.90 -15.44
N GLY A 229 -13.59 -24.23 -15.39
CA GLY A 229 -12.41 -24.95 -14.93
C GLY A 229 -11.30 -25.02 -15.98
N ALA A 230 -11.59 -24.81 -17.26
CA ALA A 230 -10.61 -24.94 -18.34
C ALA A 230 -9.52 -23.84 -18.27
N PRO A 231 -8.32 -24.07 -18.85
CA PRO A 231 -7.33 -23.02 -19.05
C PRO A 231 -7.87 -21.90 -19.96
N PRO A 232 -7.73 -20.62 -19.60
CA PRO A 232 -8.21 -19.52 -20.43
C PRO A 232 -7.42 -19.38 -21.73
N PRO A 233 -8.04 -18.87 -22.82
CA PRO A 233 -7.38 -18.65 -24.11
C PRO A 233 -6.44 -17.42 -24.12
N PHE A 234 -6.27 -16.74 -22.98
CA PHE A 234 -5.45 -15.55 -22.78
C PHE A 234 -4.44 -15.75 -21.65
N LYS A 235 -3.39 -14.94 -21.63
CA LYS A 235 -2.32 -14.93 -20.63
C LYS A 235 -2.44 -13.69 -19.73
N LEU A 236 -1.81 -13.76 -18.55
CA LEU A 236 -1.71 -12.63 -17.62
C LEU A 236 -1.08 -11.37 -18.28
N ALA A 237 -0.21 -11.56 -19.27
CA ALA A 237 0.39 -10.47 -20.04
C ALA A 237 -0.63 -9.70 -20.89
N ASP A 238 -1.65 -10.37 -21.43
CA ASP A 238 -2.66 -9.77 -22.30
C ASP A 238 -3.61 -8.88 -21.49
N ILE A 239 -4.03 -9.37 -20.31
CA ILE A 239 -4.80 -8.59 -19.33
C ILE A 239 -4.00 -7.37 -18.87
N ARG A 240 -2.70 -7.56 -18.57
CA ARG A 240 -1.78 -6.48 -18.20
C ARG A 240 -1.63 -5.42 -19.29
N ALA A 241 -1.66 -5.82 -20.56
CA ALA A 241 -1.53 -4.92 -21.71
C ALA A 241 -2.78 -4.06 -21.94
N ALA A 242 -3.96 -4.58 -21.60
CA ALA A 242 -5.22 -3.83 -21.69
C ALA A 242 -5.36 -2.73 -20.61
N ILE A 243 -4.82 -2.94 -19.40
CA ILE A 243 -4.92 -1.99 -18.29
C ILE A 243 -4.11 -0.70 -18.57
N PRO A 244 -4.74 0.49 -18.51
CA PRO A 244 -4.07 1.77 -18.77
C PRO A 244 -2.80 2.00 -17.95
N LYS A 245 -1.79 2.62 -18.58
CA LYS A 245 -0.46 2.80 -17.97
C LYS A 245 -0.49 3.62 -16.67
N HIS A 246 -1.42 4.56 -16.52
CA HIS A 246 -1.53 5.38 -15.31
C HIS A 246 -2.15 4.62 -14.12
N CYS A 247 -2.94 3.57 -14.35
CA CYS A 247 -3.48 2.73 -13.26
C CYS A 247 -2.37 2.07 -12.41
N TRP A 248 -1.18 1.90 -12.98
CA TRP A 248 0.01 1.37 -12.29
C TRP A 248 0.79 2.43 -11.50
N VAL A 249 0.43 3.71 -11.62
CA VAL A 249 1.14 4.84 -10.99
C VAL A 249 0.59 5.07 -9.59
N LYS A 250 1.43 4.83 -8.59
CA LYS A 250 1.10 5.01 -7.17
C LYS A 250 1.42 6.44 -6.75
N ASP A 251 0.40 7.23 -6.46
CA ASP A 251 0.52 8.56 -5.88
C ASP A 251 0.39 8.52 -4.34
N PRO A 252 1.49 8.71 -3.58
CA PRO A 252 1.45 8.69 -2.12
C PRO A 252 0.64 9.84 -1.52
N TRP A 253 0.48 10.98 -2.21
CA TRP A 253 -0.32 12.10 -1.74
C TRP A 253 -1.81 11.79 -1.86
N LYS A 254 -2.24 11.23 -3.00
CA LYS A 254 -3.60 10.70 -3.17
C LYS A 254 -3.89 9.64 -2.11
N SER A 255 -3.03 8.64 -1.93
CA SER A 255 -3.18 7.61 -0.90
C SER A 255 -3.26 8.17 0.53
N MET A 256 -2.40 9.15 0.88
CA MET A 256 -2.46 9.83 2.18
C MET A 256 -3.70 10.71 2.34
N SER A 257 -4.29 11.25 1.26
CA SER A 257 -5.52 12.04 1.36
C SER A 257 -6.72 11.19 1.80
N TYR A 258 -6.80 9.93 1.35
CA TYR A 258 -7.78 8.96 1.86
C TYR A 258 -7.55 8.65 3.34
N VAL A 259 -6.29 8.45 3.77
CA VAL A 259 -5.97 8.26 5.21
C VAL A 259 -6.44 9.45 6.06
N VAL A 260 -6.15 10.68 5.62
CA VAL A 260 -6.58 11.89 6.34
C VAL A 260 -8.11 12.02 6.37
N ARG A 261 -8.79 11.77 5.25
CA ARG A 261 -10.26 11.74 5.14
C ARG A 261 -10.86 10.77 6.15
N ASP A 262 -10.39 9.52 6.16
CA ASP A 262 -11.02 8.45 6.91
C ASP A 262 -10.73 8.55 8.41
N VAL A 263 -9.51 8.95 8.77
CA VAL A 263 -9.16 9.24 10.18
C VAL A 263 -9.97 10.43 10.69
N ALA A 264 -10.16 11.49 9.88
CA ALA A 264 -11.01 12.62 10.26
C ALA A 264 -12.48 12.21 10.44
N LEU A 265 -13.02 11.36 9.57
CA LEU A 265 -14.37 10.79 9.71
C LEU A 265 -14.49 9.92 10.96
N VAL A 266 -13.52 9.04 11.23
CA VAL A 266 -13.46 8.17 12.43
C VAL A 266 -13.49 8.99 13.72
N PHE A 267 -12.70 10.06 13.82
CA PHE A 267 -12.74 10.93 15.00
C PHE A 267 -13.99 11.82 15.05
N GLY A 268 -14.45 12.32 13.91
CA GLY A 268 -15.65 13.15 13.81
C GLY A 268 -16.93 12.41 14.22
N LEU A 269 -17.11 11.18 13.73
CA LEU A 269 -18.21 10.29 14.12
C LEU A 269 -18.16 10.00 15.63
N ALA A 270 -17.00 9.63 16.17
CA ALA A 270 -16.85 9.33 17.59
C ALA A 270 -17.14 10.54 18.48
N ALA A 271 -16.66 11.73 18.10
CA ALA A 271 -16.93 12.98 18.81
C ALA A 271 -18.42 13.35 18.73
N ALA A 272 -19.05 13.22 17.56
CA ALA A 272 -20.48 13.50 17.40
C ALA A 272 -21.36 12.54 18.22
N ALA A 273 -21.05 11.24 18.23
CA ALA A 273 -21.78 10.25 19.01
C ALA A 273 -21.62 10.47 20.52
N ALA A 274 -20.40 10.79 20.98
CA ALA A 274 -20.14 11.12 22.38
C ALA A 274 -20.84 12.43 22.82
N TYR A 275 -20.88 13.45 21.95
CA TYR A 275 -21.53 14.74 22.22
C TYR A 275 -23.06 14.63 22.25
N LEU A 276 -23.66 13.98 21.25
CA LEU A 276 -25.12 13.83 21.14
C LEU A 276 -25.68 12.81 22.14
N ASN A 277 -24.92 11.75 22.45
CA ASN A 277 -25.20 10.67 23.41
C ASN A 277 -26.67 10.18 23.41
N ASN A 278 -27.28 10.07 22.24
CA ASN A 278 -28.70 9.73 22.06
C ASN A 278 -28.87 8.27 21.65
N TRP A 279 -29.92 7.59 22.15
CA TRP A 279 -30.19 6.18 21.85
C TRP A 279 -30.38 5.87 20.36
N ILE A 280 -30.85 6.83 19.54
CA ILE A 280 -30.95 6.70 18.08
C ILE A 280 -29.58 6.87 17.42
N VAL A 281 -28.74 7.75 17.95
CA VAL A 281 -27.41 8.04 17.41
C VAL A 281 -26.48 6.83 17.57
N TRP A 282 -26.60 6.06 18.67
CA TRP A 282 -25.69 4.94 18.94
C TRP A 282 -25.72 3.83 17.86
N PRO A 283 -26.85 3.26 17.43
CA PRO A 283 -26.88 2.28 16.32
C PRO A 283 -26.37 2.83 14.98
N LEU A 284 -26.75 4.07 14.63
CA LEU A 284 -26.29 4.72 13.39
C LEU A 284 -24.77 4.94 13.41
N TYR A 285 -24.26 5.41 14.55
CA TYR A 285 -22.83 5.55 14.81
C TYR A 285 -22.11 4.20 14.70
N TRP A 286 -22.62 3.13 15.31
CA TRP A 286 -21.98 1.81 15.26
C TRP A 286 -21.84 1.28 13.84
N ALA A 287 -22.90 1.37 13.03
CA ALA A 287 -22.88 0.98 11.62
C ALA A 287 -21.87 1.81 10.81
N ALA A 288 -21.91 3.14 10.93
CA ALA A 288 -21.00 4.03 10.22
C ALA A 288 -19.53 3.84 10.66
N GLN A 289 -19.27 3.80 11.96
CA GLN A 289 -17.94 3.68 12.55
C GLN A 289 -17.29 2.33 12.22
N GLY A 290 -18.04 1.22 12.30
CA GLY A 290 -17.52 -0.09 11.92
C GLY A 290 -17.21 -0.20 10.42
N THR A 291 -18.03 0.44 9.58
CA THR A 291 -17.76 0.55 8.13
C THR A 291 -16.53 1.43 7.86
N MET A 292 -16.29 2.49 8.64
CA MET A 292 -15.06 3.28 8.53
C MET A 292 -13.82 2.53 9.06
N PHE A 293 -13.94 1.67 10.07
CA PHE A 293 -12.85 0.78 10.48
C PHE A 293 -12.51 -0.26 9.39
N TRP A 294 -13.50 -0.74 8.65
CA TRP A 294 -13.29 -1.51 7.43
C TRP A 294 -12.60 -0.69 6.32
N ALA A 295 -12.94 0.58 6.11
CA ALA A 295 -12.20 1.46 5.19
C ALA A 295 -10.72 1.62 5.60
N LEU A 296 -10.42 1.84 6.89
CA LEU A 296 -9.04 1.88 7.41
C LEU A 296 -8.29 0.55 7.18
N PHE A 297 -8.99 -0.59 7.26
CA PHE A 297 -8.41 -1.89 6.93
C PHE A 297 -7.95 -1.92 5.47
N VAL A 298 -8.79 -1.49 4.53
CA VAL A 298 -8.47 -1.51 3.08
C VAL A 298 -7.27 -0.62 2.76
N LEU A 299 -7.14 0.56 3.38
CA LEU A 299 -5.96 1.41 3.21
C LEU A 299 -4.67 0.79 3.79
N GLY A 300 -4.77 0.06 4.90
CA GLY A 300 -3.64 -0.71 5.45
C GLY A 300 -3.31 -1.96 4.63
N HIS A 301 -4.31 -2.54 3.97
CA HIS A 301 -4.18 -3.63 3.01
C HIS A 301 -3.43 -3.17 1.74
N ASP A 302 -3.76 -1.98 1.23
CA ASP A 302 -3.03 -1.29 0.15
C ASP A 302 -1.56 -1.03 0.53
N CYS A 303 -1.29 -0.72 1.81
CA CYS A 303 0.08 -0.66 2.33
C CYS A 303 0.75 -2.04 2.32
N GLY A 304 0.00 -3.10 2.65
CA GLY A 304 0.47 -4.49 2.67
C GLY A 304 1.00 -4.96 1.31
N HIS A 305 0.22 -4.73 0.26
CA HIS A 305 0.61 -4.99 -1.14
C HIS A 305 1.65 -4.01 -1.67
N GLY A 306 1.73 -2.82 -1.07
CA GLY A 306 2.55 -1.72 -1.54
C GLY A 306 2.00 -1.06 -2.80
N SER A 307 0.69 -1.17 -3.04
CA SER A 307 -0.08 -0.33 -3.96
C SER A 307 -0.24 1.11 -3.41
N PHE A 308 -0.27 1.28 -2.08
CA PHE A 308 -0.35 2.59 -1.43
C PHE A 308 0.76 3.57 -1.85
N SER A 309 2.02 3.08 -1.95
CA SER A 309 3.14 3.87 -2.46
C SER A 309 4.31 2.98 -2.91
N ASN A 310 5.22 3.53 -3.72
CA ASN A 310 6.48 2.88 -4.07
C ASN A 310 7.55 2.92 -2.96
N ASN A 311 7.23 3.39 -1.75
CA ASN A 311 8.16 3.44 -0.61
C ASN A 311 7.77 2.40 0.47
N PRO A 312 8.49 1.27 0.58
CA PRO A 312 8.18 0.22 1.55
C PRO A 312 8.19 0.69 3.01
N LYS A 313 8.97 1.72 3.35
CA LYS A 313 9.01 2.30 4.71
C LYS A 313 7.76 3.11 5.00
N LEU A 314 7.26 3.89 4.03
CA LEU A 314 6.00 4.63 4.17
C LEU A 314 4.84 3.64 4.35
N ASN A 315 4.76 2.63 3.48
CA ASN A 315 3.76 1.57 3.56
C ASN A 315 3.83 0.84 4.92
N SER A 316 5.03 0.49 5.39
CA SER A 316 5.18 -0.16 6.70
C SER A 316 4.71 0.74 7.85
N VAL A 317 5.04 2.03 7.86
CA VAL A 317 4.63 2.96 8.93
C VAL A 317 3.12 3.19 8.91
N VAL A 318 2.56 3.53 7.74
CA VAL A 318 1.12 3.80 7.59
C VAL A 318 0.29 2.54 7.84
N GLY A 319 0.72 1.41 7.29
CA GLY A 319 0.10 0.11 7.52
C GLY A 319 0.04 -0.28 9.00
N HIS A 320 1.15 -0.13 9.75
CA HIS A 320 1.12 -0.35 11.21
C HIS A 320 0.17 0.60 11.94
N LEU A 321 0.14 1.89 11.59
CA LEU A 321 -0.75 2.85 12.24
C LEU A 321 -2.22 2.51 12.00
N LEU A 322 -2.59 2.25 10.74
CA LEU A 322 -3.95 1.89 10.34
C LEU A 322 -4.39 0.56 10.98
N HIS A 323 -3.67 -0.52 10.71
CA HIS A 323 -4.05 -1.87 11.14
C HIS A 323 -3.97 -2.04 12.66
N SER A 324 -2.94 -1.52 13.33
CA SER A 324 -2.88 -1.64 14.80
C SER A 324 -4.04 -0.90 15.47
N SER A 325 -4.50 0.23 14.92
CA SER A 325 -5.64 1.00 15.46
C SER A 325 -6.98 0.26 15.43
N ILE A 326 -7.08 -0.78 14.59
CA ILE A 326 -8.24 -1.69 14.49
C ILE A 326 -7.87 -3.12 14.90
N LEU A 327 -6.86 -3.29 15.76
CA LEU A 327 -6.39 -4.57 16.32
C LEU A 327 -6.03 -5.64 15.26
N VAL A 328 -5.45 -5.22 14.14
CA VAL A 328 -4.84 -6.10 13.13
C VAL A 328 -3.31 -6.08 13.25
N PRO A 329 -2.64 -7.24 13.41
CA PRO A 329 -1.17 -7.30 13.43
C PRO A 329 -0.61 -7.14 12.01
N TYR A 330 -0.34 -5.90 11.59
CA TYR A 330 -0.02 -5.52 10.21
C TYR A 330 0.86 -6.51 9.43
N HIS A 331 2.08 -6.84 9.87
CA HIS A 331 2.94 -7.77 9.14
C HIS A 331 2.50 -9.23 9.25
N GLY A 332 1.92 -9.64 10.38
CA GLY A 332 1.37 -10.99 10.52
C GLY A 332 0.29 -11.24 9.47
N TRP A 333 -0.69 -10.34 9.41
CA TRP A 333 -1.75 -10.36 8.41
C TRP A 333 -1.24 -10.11 6.98
N ARG A 334 -0.32 -9.16 6.77
CA ARG A 334 0.24 -8.87 5.44
C ARG A 334 0.94 -10.08 4.83
N ILE A 335 1.63 -10.88 5.65
CA ILE A 335 2.33 -12.06 5.17
C ILE A 335 1.33 -13.18 4.83
N SER A 336 0.33 -13.46 5.68
CA SER A 336 -0.71 -14.43 5.32
C SER A 336 -1.52 -14.00 4.10
N HIS A 337 -1.85 -12.71 3.97
CA HIS A 337 -2.53 -12.17 2.80
C HIS A 337 -1.67 -12.25 1.53
N ARG A 338 -0.35 -12.03 1.63
CA ARG A 338 0.58 -12.31 0.52
C ARG A 338 0.55 -13.79 0.15
N THR A 339 0.57 -14.70 1.12
CA THR A 339 0.51 -16.15 0.87
C THR A 339 -0.82 -16.55 0.21
N HIS A 340 -1.94 -15.97 0.62
CA HIS A 340 -3.25 -16.11 -0.04
C HIS A 340 -3.18 -15.66 -1.51
N HIS A 341 -2.74 -14.42 -1.79
CA HIS A 341 -2.55 -13.93 -3.16
C HIS A 341 -1.57 -14.77 -4.00
N GLN A 342 -0.56 -15.37 -3.38
CA GLN A 342 0.38 -16.24 -4.10
C GLN A 342 -0.20 -17.62 -4.45
N ASN A 343 -1.28 -18.04 -3.79
CA ASN A 343 -1.82 -19.40 -3.86
C ASN A 343 -3.35 -19.44 -4.08
N HIS A 344 -3.99 -18.33 -4.44
CA HIS A 344 -5.46 -18.24 -4.54
C HIS A 344 -6.04 -19.33 -5.43
N GLY A 345 -7.17 -19.92 -5.02
CA GLY A 345 -7.79 -21.02 -5.77
C GLY A 345 -7.03 -22.36 -5.73
N HIS A 346 -5.96 -22.48 -4.95
CA HIS A 346 -5.28 -23.76 -4.68
C HIS A 346 -5.86 -24.40 -3.41
N VAL A 347 -6.28 -25.67 -3.47
CA VAL A 347 -6.98 -26.33 -2.34
C VAL A 347 -6.14 -26.37 -1.04
N GLU A 348 -4.86 -26.72 -1.14
CA GLU A 348 -3.97 -26.94 0.01
C GLU A 348 -3.17 -25.69 0.42
N ASN A 349 -2.71 -24.91 -0.57
CA ASN A 349 -1.74 -23.84 -0.34
C ASN A 349 -2.39 -22.49 -0.04
N ASP A 350 -3.63 -22.25 -0.48
CA ASP A 350 -4.37 -21.02 -0.17
C ASP A 350 -4.63 -20.89 1.34
N GLU A 351 -4.56 -19.67 1.88
CA GLU A 351 -4.39 -19.39 3.30
C GLU A 351 -5.68 -18.99 4.02
N SER A 352 -6.58 -18.28 3.35
CA SER A 352 -7.83 -17.77 3.93
C SER A 352 -9.03 -18.28 3.15
N TRP A 353 -10.09 -18.66 3.86
CA TRP A 353 -11.35 -19.19 3.33
C TRP A 353 -11.27 -20.35 2.32
N HIS A 354 -10.09 -20.96 2.13
CA HIS A 354 -9.90 -22.11 1.23
C HIS A 354 -10.81 -23.30 1.60
N PRO A 355 -11.16 -24.16 0.62
CA PRO A 355 -11.98 -25.34 0.86
C PRO A 355 -11.25 -26.32 1.76
N LEU A 356 -12.02 -26.95 2.64
CA LEU A 356 -11.54 -28.09 3.38
C LEU A 356 -11.61 -29.32 2.47
N SER A 357 -10.56 -30.14 2.49
CA SER A 357 -10.66 -31.50 1.93
C SER A 357 -11.72 -32.28 2.71
N GLU A 358 -12.39 -33.23 2.06
CA GLU A 358 -13.44 -34.04 2.69
C GLU A 358 -12.94 -34.71 3.98
N LYS A 359 -11.73 -35.28 3.98
CA LYS A 359 -11.08 -35.82 5.18
C LYS A 359 -10.93 -34.79 6.30
N ILE A 360 -10.48 -33.57 6.00
CA ILE A 360 -10.34 -32.51 7.01
C ILE A 360 -11.71 -32.10 7.55
N TYR A 361 -12.68 -31.86 6.66
CA TYR A 361 -14.05 -31.50 7.02
C TYR A 361 -14.70 -32.55 7.94
N ARG A 362 -14.60 -33.84 7.59
CA ARG A 362 -15.16 -34.94 8.38
C ARG A 362 -14.46 -35.11 9.74
N SER A 363 -13.21 -34.67 9.87
CA SER A 363 -12.46 -34.68 11.14
C SER A 363 -12.79 -33.51 12.09
N LEU A 364 -13.52 -32.48 11.62
CA LEU A 364 -13.91 -31.35 12.47
C LEU A 364 -14.93 -31.75 13.53
N ASP A 365 -14.70 -31.29 14.76
CA ASP A 365 -15.67 -31.35 15.83
C ASP A 365 -16.89 -30.45 15.56
N SER A 366 -17.99 -30.70 16.27
CA SER A 366 -19.26 -30.01 16.07
C SER A 366 -19.20 -28.51 16.37
N ILE A 367 -18.33 -28.05 17.28
CA ILE A 367 -18.19 -26.63 17.60
C ILE A 367 -17.46 -25.92 16.46
N THR A 368 -16.32 -26.43 16.01
CA THR A 368 -15.58 -25.85 14.87
C THR A 368 -16.44 -25.83 13.60
N ARG A 369 -17.24 -26.89 13.36
CA ARG A 369 -18.18 -26.95 12.23
C ARG A 369 -19.29 -25.90 12.34
N THR A 370 -19.90 -25.75 13.52
CA THR A 370 -20.92 -24.71 13.77
C THR A 370 -20.34 -23.30 13.59
N LEU A 371 -19.14 -23.04 14.13
CA LEU A 371 -18.47 -21.75 14.02
C LEU A 371 -18.08 -21.40 12.58
N ARG A 372 -17.77 -22.39 11.72
CA ARG A 372 -17.35 -22.17 10.32
C ARG A 372 -18.51 -22.12 9.33
N PHE A 373 -19.65 -22.76 9.60
CA PHE A 373 -20.73 -22.90 8.61
C PHE A 373 -22.11 -22.35 9.05
N THR A 374 -22.30 -21.93 10.31
CA THR A 374 -23.61 -21.45 10.80
C THR A 374 -23.61 -19.94 11.11
N VAL A 375 -24.29 -19.15 10.30
CA VAL A 375 -24.52 -17.70 10.53
C VAL A 375 -25.11 -17.48 11.94
N PRO A 376 -24.60 -16.52 12.75
CA PRO A 376 -23.64 -15.47 12.40
C PRO A 376 -22.16 -15.81 12.67
N PHE A 377 -21.82 -16.98 13.22
CA PHE A 377 -20.49 -17.26 13.76
C PHE A 377 -19.31 -17.10 12.78
N PRO A 378 -19.43 -17.44 11.47
CA PRO A 378 -18.35 -17.22 10.50
C PRO A 378 -17.97 -15.75 10.31
N MET A 379 -18.87 -14.82 10.65
CA MET A 379 -18.65 -13.37 10.57
C MET A 379 -17.95 -12.82 11.82
N LEU A 380 -17.52 -13.69 12.74
CA LEU A 380 -16.76 -13.37 13.95
C LEU A 380 -15.45 -14.19 14.01
N ALA A 381 -15.06 -14.78 12.87
CA ALA A 381 -13.98 -15.74 12.77
C ALA A 381 -12.59 -15.08 12.73
N TYR A 382 -12.47 -13.85 12.21
CA TYR A 382 -11.17 -13.21 12.00
C TYR A 382 -10.26 -13.16 13.25
N PRO A 383 -10.72 -12.80 14.46
CA PRO A 383 -9.87 -12.86 15.65
C PRO A 383 -9.39 -14.27 15.97
N VAL A 384 -10.20 -15.31 15.73
CA VAL A 384 -9.79 -16.71 15.90
C VAL A 384 -8.74 -17.08 14.85
N TYR A 385 -8.98 -16.74 13.59
CA TYR A 385 -8.03 -16.93 12.48
C TYR A 385 -6.66 -16.26 12.76
N LEU A 386 -6.63 -15.06 13.36
CA LEU A 386 -5.38 -14.43 13.78
C LEU A 386 -4.61 -15.29 14.80
N TRP A 387 -5.30 -15.93 15.74
CA TRP A 387 -4.68 -16.77 16.77
C TRP A 387 -4.30 -18.18 16.30
N THR A 388 -5.13 -18.84 15.47
CA THR A 388 -5.02 -20.29 15.17
C THR A 388 -4.94 -20.65 13.69
N ARG A 389 -5.09 -19.69 12.76
CA ARG A 389 -5.24 -19.88 11.30
C ARG A 389 -6.45 -20.75 10.92
N SER A 390 -6.58 -21.03 9.62
CA SER A 390 -7.66 -21.85 9.03
C SER A 390 -7.56 -23.33 9.45
N PRO A 391 -8.69 -24.07 9.59
CA PRO A 391 -8.65 -25.49 9.91
C PRO A 391 -7.84 -26.30 8.90
N GLY A 392 -7.00 -27.22 9.39
CA GLY A 392 -6.01 -27.93 8.57
C GLY A 392 -4.64 -27.23 8.50
N LYS A 393 -4.55 -25.98 8.96
CA LYS A 393 -3.28 -25.26 9.17
C LYS A 393 -3.03 -25.08 10.67
N THR A 394 -1.79 -24.73 11.03
CA THR A 394 -1.35 -24.54 12.43
C THR A 394 -0.69 -23.19 12.60
N GLY A 395 -0.39 -22.75 13.83
CA GLY A 395 0.35 -21.52 14.06
C GLY A 395 -0.51 -20.26 14.23
N SER A 396 0.13 -19.10 14.24
CA SER A 396 -0.46 -17.84 14.72
C SER A 396 0.16 -16.60 14.08
N HIS A 397 -0.67 -15.59 13.79
CA HIS A 397 -0.23 -14.33 13.18
C HIS A 397 0.64 -13.47 14.11
N PHE A 398 0.68 -13.78 15.41
CA PHE A 398 1.46 -13.05 16.41
C PHE A 398 2.79 -13.72 16.76
N HIS A 399 2.92 -15.02 16.47
CA HIS A 399 4.06 -15.83 16.91
C HIS A 399 5.17 -15.81 15.84
N PRO A 400 6.36 -15.26 16.09
CA PRO A 400 7.40 -15.12 15.06
C PRO A 400 7.88 -16.46 14.49
N ASP A 401 7.73 -17.54 15.25
CA ASP A 401 8.14 -18.88 14.87
C ASP A 401 6.99 -19.70 14.25
N SER A 402 5.88 -19.07 13.87
CA SER A 402 4.84 -19.74 13.10
C SER A 402 5.39 -20.21 11.75
N ASP A 403 5.00 -21.42 11.38
CA ASP A 403 5.02 -22.00 10.02
C ASP A 403 4.49 -21.08 8.89
N LEU A 404 3.67 -20.08 9.24
CA LEU A 404 3.22 -19.01 8.34
C LEU A 404 4.36 -18.10 7.83
N PHE A 405 5.49 -18.03 8.55
CA PHE A 405 6.55 -17.04 8.32
C PHE A 405 7.88 -17.68 7.99
N VAL A 406 8.61 -17.13 7.01
CA VAL A 406 10.01 -17.52 6.79
C VAL A 406 10.93 -16.86 7.84
N PRO A 407 12.09 -17.45 8.19
CA PRO A 407 12.94 -16.94 9.29
C PRO A 407 13.32 -15.44 9.20
N ASN A 408 13.47 -14.91 7.99
CA ASN A 408 13.81 -13.49 7.79
C ASN A 408 12.65 -12.52 8.12
N GLU A 409 11.42 -13.01 8.26
CA GLU A 409 10.23 -12.20 8.55
C GLU A 409 9.94 -12.08 10.05
N ARG A 410 10.60 -12.86 10.91
CA ARG A 410 10.45 -12.87 12.38
C ARG A 410 10.44 -11.47 13.01
N LYS A 411 11.34 -10.58 12.58
CA LYS A 411 11.42 -9.20 13.10
C LYS A 411 10.21 -8.34 12.73
N ASN A 412 9.61 -8.58 11.57
CA ASN A 412 8.40 -7.89 11.12
C ASN A 412 7.21 -8.31 11.98
N VAL A 413 7.06 -9.61 12.23
CA VAL A 413 6.02 -10.18 13.12
C VAL A 413 6.14 -9.63 14.54
N ILE A 414 7.34 -9.66 15.14
CA ILE A 414 7.60 -9.08 16.48
C ILE A 414 7.19 -7.60 16.51
N THR A 415 7.56 -6.82 15.49
CA THR A 415 7.21 -5.39 15.42
C THR A 415 5.70 -5.18 15.42
N SER A 416 4.95 -5.93 14.60
CA SER A 416 3.49 -5.83 14.55
C SER A 416 2.80 -6.34 15.81
N THR A 417 3.29 -7.42 16.43
CA THR A 417 2.78 -7.90 17.74
C THR A 417 3.00 -6.85 18.84
N VAL A 418 4.12 -6.12 18.82
CA VAL A 418 4.37 -5.01 19.75
C VAL A 418 3.43 -3.82 19.48
N CYS A 419 3.23 -3.42 18.22
CA CYS A 419 2.29 -2.35 17.86
C CYS A 419 0.84 -2.70 18.24
N TRP A 420 0.42 -3.94 17.97
CA TRP A 420 -0.89 -4.46 18.37
C TRP A 420 -1.05 -4.44 19.90
N SER A 421 -0.06 -4.94 20.64
CA SER A 421 -0.08 -4.96 22.11
C SER A 421 -0.12 -3.56 22.70
N ALA A 422 0.55 -2.59 22.08
CA ALA A 422 0.49 -1.19 22.47
C ALA A 422 -0.91 -0.59 22.28
N MET A 423 -1.62 -0.93 21.19
CA MET A 423 -3.02 -0.51 21.01
C MET A 423 -3.93 -1.18 22.04
N ALA A 424 -3.79 -2.49 22.27
CA ALA A 424 -4.58 -3.21 23.26
C ALA A 424 -4.40 -2.60 24.68
N ALA A 425 -3.15 -2.29 25.06
CA ALA A 425 -2.84 -1.60 26.31
C ALA A 425 -3.41 -0.17 26.37
N LEU A 426 -3.39 0.57 25.26
CA LEU A 426 -4.02 1.90 25.15
C LEU A 426 -5.53 1.82 25.36
N LEU A 427 -6.22 0.86 24.73
CA LEU A 427 -7.65 0.63 24.89
C LEU A 427 -7.99 0.26 26.35
N VAL A 428 -7.24 -0.66 26.96
CA VAL A 428 -7.39 -0.99 28.38
C VAL A 428 -7.20 0.25 29.26
N GLY A 429 -6.16 1.05 29.02
CA GLY A 429 -5.93 2.32 29.73
C GLY A 429 -7.09 3.31 29.58
N LEU A 430 -7.59 3.50 28.36
CA LEU A 430 -8.77 4.34 28.10
C LEU A 430 -10.02 3.83 28.82
N SER A 431 -10.20 2.51 28.94
CA SER A 431 -11.35 1.92 29.65
C SER A 431 -11.41 2.35 31.13
N PHE A 432 -10.25 2.55 31.78
CA PHE A 432 -10.18 3.07 33.15
C PHE A 432 -10.39 4.59 33.24
N VAL A 433 -10.10 5.34 32.17
CA VAL A 433 -10.22 6.82 32.15
C VAL A 433 -11.64 7.27 31.78
N MET A 434 -12.25 6.69 30.73
CA MET A 434 -13.59 7.07 30.25
C MET A 434 -14.71 6.10 30.66
N GLY A 435 -14.36 5.01 31.35
CA GLY A 435 -15.27 3.94 31.74
C GLY A 435 -15.44 2.87 30.64
N PRO A 436 -15.52 1.58 31.01
CA PRO A 436 -15.53 0.48 30.05
C PRO A 436 -16.77 0.48 29.14
N ILE A 437 -17.92 0.95 29.63
CA ILE A 437 -19.16 1.04 28.84
C ILE A 437 -19.05 2.09 27.72
N LEU A 438 -18.41 3.24 27.98
CA LEU A 438 -18.24 4.26 26.94
C LEU A 438 -17.23 3.80 25.88
N LEU A 439 -16.13 3.16 26.29
CA LEU A 439 -15.19 2.55 25.36
C LEU A 439 -15.81 1.42 24.53
N LEU A 440 -16.64 0.56 25.15
CA LEU A 440 -17.39 -0.47 24.42
C LEU A 440 -18.30 0.15 23.36
N LYS A 441 -18.97 1.25 23.68
CA LYS A 441 -19.86 1.95 22.73
C LYS A 441 -19.10 2.70 21.63
N LEU A 442 -17.95 3.31 21.93
CA LEU A 442 -17.16 4.10 20.97
C LEU A 442 -16.21 3.25 20.10
N TYR A 443 -15.71 2.13 20.63
CA TYR A 443 -14.71 1.32 19.96
C TYR A 443 -15.12 -0.14 19.83
N GLY A 444 -15.55 -0.78 20.93
CA GLY A 444 -15.79 -2.23 20.97
C GLY A 444 -16.89 -2.73 20.03
N ILE A 445 -18.05 -2.06 19.99
CA ILE A 445 -19.15 -2.43 19.09
C ILE A 445 -18.79 -2.13 17.63
N PRO A 446 -18.26 -0.93 17.27
CA PRO A 446 -17.73 -0.69 15.92
C PRO A 446 -16.65 -1.67 15.47
N TYR A 447 -15.75 -2.10 16.36
CA TYR A 447 -14.72 -3.10 16.06
C TYR A 447 -15.34 -4.45 15.64
N TRP A 448 -16.38 -4.92 16.34
CA TRP A 448 -17.07 -6.15 15.93
C TRP A 448 -17.84 -5.99 14.61
N ILE A 449 -18.34 -4.80 14.29
CA ILE A 449 -18.94 -4.52 12.97
C ILE A 449 -17.86 -4.51 11.86
N PHE A 450 -16.65 -4.03 12.15
CA PHE A 450 -15.51 -4.18 11.25
C PHE A 450 -15.12 -5.66 11.04
N VAL A 451 -15.07 -6.46 12.11
CA VAL A 451 -14.80 -7.90 12.00
C VAL A 451 -15.84 -8.59 11.10
N MET A 452 -17.14 -8.29 11.30
CA MET A 452 -18.21 -8.79 10.44
C MET A 452 -18.04 -8.35 8.99
N TRP A 453 -17.66 -7.09 8.72
CA TRP A 453 -17.37 -6.61 7.36
C TRP A 453 -16.21 -7.36 6.70
N LEU A 454 -15.13 -7.56 7.44
CA LEU A 454 -13.91 -8.22 6.98
C LEU A 454 -14.17 -9.69 6.61
N ASP A 455 -14.80 -10.46 7.52
CA ASP A 455 -15.16 -11.85 7.25
C ASP A 455 -16.20 -11.96 6.12
N PHE A 456 -17.19 -11.06 6.06
CA PHE A 456 -18.22 -11.04 5.02
C PHE A 456 -17.65 -10.78 3.62
N ALA A 457 -16.84 -9.74 3.47
CA ALA A 457 -16.24 -9.37 2.20
C ALA A 457 -15.24 -10.43 1.74
N THR A 458 -14.30 -10.82 2.61
CA THR A 458 -13.27 -11.83 2.25
C THR A 458 -13.86 -13.20 1.95
N TYR A 459 -15.00 -13.59 2.54
CA TYR A 459 -15.69 -14.80 2.14
C TYR A 459 -16.34 -14.65 0.76
N LEU A 460 -17.19 -13.64 0.57
CA LEU A 460 -18.00 -13.47 -0.66
C LEU A 460 -17.19 -13.11 -1.92
N HIS A 461 -15.98 -12.60 -1.74
CA HIS A 461 -15.01 -12.37 -2.80
C HIS A 461 -14.42 -13.68 -3.37
N HIS A 462 -14.64 -14.82 -2.71
CA HIS A 462 -14.16 -16.15 -3.12
C HIS A 462 -15.27 -17.22 -3.14
N HIS A 463 -16.50 -16.89 -2.73
CA HIS A 463 -17.60 -17.82 -2.49
C HIS A 463 -18.97 -17.24 -2.85
N GLY A 464 -19.99 -18.09 -2.93
CA GLY A 464 -21.39 -17.69 -3.09
C GLY A 464 -21.75 -17.10 -4.45
N HIS A 465 -21.10 -17.56 -5.52
CA HIS A 465 -21.63 -17.43 -6.88
C HIS A 465 -22.72 -18.48 -7.12
N GLU A 466 -23.57 -18.30 -8.14
CA GLU A 466 -24.64 -19.27 -8.44
C GLU A 466 -24.09 -20.54 -9.09
N GLU A 467 -23.15 -20.38 -10.02
CA GLU A 467 -22.29 -21.45 -10.53
C GLU A 467 -21.15 -21.72 -9.54
N LYS A 468 -20.79 -23.00 -9.36
CA LYS A 468 -19.68 -23.38 -8.50
C LYS A 468 -18.34 -23.02 -9.14
N LEU A 469 -17.48 -22.39 -8.35
CA LEU A 469 -16.14 -22.02 -8.76
C LEU A 469 -15.21 -23.25 -8.67
N PRO A 470 -14.34 -23.48 -9.66
CA PRO A 470 -13.34 -24.53 -9.59
C PRO A 470 -12.28 -24.19 -8.55
N TRP A 471 -11.70 -25.22 -7.96
CA TRP A 471 -10.49 -25.17 -7.14
C TRP A 471 -9.48 -26.17 -7.69
N TYR A 472 -8.21 -25.81 -7.64
CA TYR A 472 -7.16 -26.51 -8.37
C TYR A 472 -6.12 -27.14 -7.45
N ARG A 473 -5.46 -28.19 -7.95
CA ARG A 473 -4.29 -28.84 -7.34
C ARG A 473 -3.18 -29.05 -8.36
N GLY A 474 -1.99 -29.35 -7.86
CA GLY A 474 -0.89 -29.92 -8.66
C GLY A 474 -0.55 -29.11 -9.89
N LYS A 475 -0.67 -29.73 -11.08
CA LYS A 475 -0.35 -29.10 -12.37
C LYS A 475 -1.49 -28.28 -12.96
N GLU A 476 -2.73 -28.47 -12.48
CA GLU A 476 -3.88 -27.70 -12.94
C GLU A 476 -3.87 -26.29 -12.34
N TRP A 477 -3.35 -26.13 -11.12
CA TRP A 477 -3.24 -24.81 -10.53
C TRP A 477 -2.22 -23.91 -11.27
N SER A 478 -2.64 -22.67 -11.51
CA SER A 478 -1.75 -21.58 -11.88
C SER A 478 -2.28 -20.27 -11.29
N TYR A 479 -1.39 -19.30 -11.07
CA TYR A 479 -1.75 -17.98 -10.53
C TYR A 479 -2.89 -17.29 -11.33
N LEU A 480 -2.92 -17.47 -12.66
CA LEU A 480 -4.00 -16.94 -13.50
C LEU A 480 -5.32 -17.70 -13.27
N ARG A 481 -5.34 -19.03 -13.41
CA ARG A 481 -6.57 -19.83 -13.23
C ARG A 481 -7.16 -19.62 -11.84
N GLY A 482 -6.35 -19.61 -10.80
CA GLY A 482 -6.79 -19.34 -9.43
C GLY A 482 -7.27 -17.89 -9.20
N GLY A 483 -6.72 -16.90 -9.92
CA GLY A 483 -7.21 -15.53 -9.85
C GLY A 483 -8.60 -15.37 -10.48
N LEU A 484 -8.89 -16.13 -11.54
CA LEU A 484 -10.19 -16.17 -12.22
C LEU A 484 -11.30 -16.89 -11.44
N THR A 485 -10.99 -17.48 -10.29
CA THR A 485 -12.00 -18.05 -9.36
C THR A 485 -12.46 -17.05 -8.30
N THR A 486 -11.88 -15.85 -8.28
CA THR A 486 -12.34 -14.76 -7.41
C THR A 486 -13.55 -14.05 -8.02
N LEU A 487 -14.26 -13.28 -7.20
CA LEU A 487 -15.53 -12.64 -7.55
C LEU A 487 -15.50 -11.16 -7.23
N ASP A 488 -15.85 -10.34 -8.21
CA ASP A 488 -16.23 -8.96 -7.96
C ASP A 488 -17.59 -8.92 -7.23
N ARG A 489 -17.79 -7.95 -6.34
CA ARG A 489 -19.01 -7.78 -5.53
C ARG A 489 -19.38 -6.31 -5.43
N ASP A 490 -20.63 -6.00 -5.72
CA ASP A 490 -21.15 -4.63 -5.67
C ASP A 490 -21.81 -4.33 -4.31
N TYR A 491 -21.23 -3.43 -3.52
CA TYR A 491 -21.70 -3.06 -2.17
C TYR A 491 -22.60 -1.81 -2.15
N GLY A 492 -23.10 -1.36 -3.31
CA GLY A 492 -23.98 -0.20 -3.41
C GLY A 492 -23.28 1.10 -2.99
N TRP A 493 -23.89 1.88 -2.10
CA TRP A 493 -23.30 3.13 -1.60
C TRP A 493 -22.00 2.93 -0.82
N ILE A 494 -21.71 1.71 -0.36
CA ILE A 494 -20.54 1.41 0.45
C ILE A 494 -19.25 1.28 -0.39
N ASN A 495 -19.35 1.02 -1.71
CA ASN A 495 -18.22 0.90 -2.65
C ASN A 495 -17.19 2.05 -2.47
N ASN A 496 -17.62 3.31 -2.55
CA ASN A 496 -16.73 4.47 -2.39
C ASN A 496 -16.19 4.68 -0.95
N ILE A 497 -16.83 4.05 0.05
CA ILE A 497 -16.43 4.13 1.46
C ILE A 497 -15.29 3.15 1.74
N HIS A 498 -15.45 1.87 1.37
CA HIS A 498 -14.41 0.84 1.50
C HIS A 498 -13.44 0.77 0.30
N HIS A 499 -13.29 1.88 -0.43
CA HIS A 499 -12.29 2.06 -1.48
C HIS A 499 -12.40 1.06 -2.65
N ASP A 500 -13.63 0.72 -3.04
CA ASP A 500 -13.94 -0.09 -4.22
C ASP A 500 -13.26 -1.47 -4.26
N ILE A 501 -12.83 -1.99 -3.09
CA ILE A 501 -12.18 -3.30 -2.94
C ILE A 501 -13.05 -4.48 -3.42
N GLY A 502 -14.36 -4.25 -3.62
CA GLY A 502 -15.25 -5.17 -4.31
C GLY A 502 -14.86 -5.48 -5.77
N THR A 503 -13.93 -4.73 -6.37
CA THR A 503 -13.29 -5.07 -7.67
C THR A 503 -12.13 -6.06 -7.49
N HIS A 504 -12.48 -7.25 -6.99
CA HIS A 504 -11.54 -8.19 -6.41
C HIS A 504 -10.74 -9.03 -7.42
N VAL A 505 -11.27 -9.27 -8.63
CA VAL A 505 -10.59 -10.09 -9.67
C VAL A 505 -9.30 -9.43 -10.13
N ILE A 506 -9.35 -8.15 -10.51
CA ILE A 506 -8.15 -7.40 -10.88
C ILE A 506 -7.28 -7.10 -9.67
N HIS A 507 -7.86 -6.94 -8.49
CA HIS A 507 -7.08 -6.86 -7.26
C HIS A 507 -6.25 -8.15 -7.02
N HIS A 508 -6.79 -9.34 -7.28
CA HIS A 508 -6.06 -10.62 -7.12
C HIS A 508 -5.02 -10.87 -8.21
N LEU A 509 -5.33 -10.54 -9.46
CA LEU A 509 -4.38 -10.68 -10.57
C LEU A 509 -3.26 -9.63 -10.53
N PHE A 510 -3.53 -8.45 -9.97
CA PHE A 510 -2.61 -7.30 -9.95
C PHE A 510 -2.72 -6.44 -8.67
N PRO A 511 -2.42 -7.00 -7.47
CA PRO A 511 -2.57 -6.31 -6.18
C PRO A 511 -1.70 -5.05 -6.00
N GLN A 512 -0.77 -4.79 -6.92
CA GLN A 512 0.05 -3.58 -7.00
C GLN A 512 -0.68 -2.34 -7.54
N ILE A 513 -1.88 -2.49 -8.12
CA ILE A 513 -2.73 -1.39 -8.58
C ILE A 513 -3.37 -0.71 -7.34
N PRO A 514 -3.27 0.62 -7.16
CA PRO A 514 -3.94 1.33 -6.07
C PRO A 514 -5.45 1.20 -6.16
N HIS A 515 -6.13 1.15 -5.01
CA HIS A 515 -7.59 1.04 -4.93
C HIS A 515 -8.34 2.02 -5.86
N TYR A 516 -7.86 3.28 -5.91
CA TYR A 516 -8.44 4.37 -6.71
C TYR A 516 -8.23 4.26 -8.24
N HIS A 517 -7.71 3.13 -8.72
CA HIS A 517 -7.62 2.75 -10.13
C HIS A 517 -8.20 1.36 -10.42
N LEU A 518 -8.70 0.61 -9.41
CA LEU A 518 -9.16 -0.76 -9.63
C LEU A 518 -10.39 -0.83 -10.56
N ILE A 519 -11.40 0.04 -10.38
CA ILE A 519 -12.57 0.10 -11.28
C ILE A 519 -12.12 0.30 -12.74
N GLU A 520 -11.25 1.29 -12.99
CA GLU A 520 -10.75 1.59 -14.34
C GLU A 520 -9.94 0.43 -14.93
N ALA A 521 -9.13 -0.23 -14.11
CA ALA A 521 -8.37 -1.41 -14.52
C ALA A 521 -9.28 -2.62 -14.80
N THR A 522 -10.36 -2.81 -14.03
CA THR A 522 -11.39 -3.83 -14.27
C THR A 522 -12.12 -3.59 -15.58
N GLU A 523 -12.70 -2.41 -15.80
CA GLU A 523 -13.41 -2.11 -17.06
C GLU A 523 -12.51 -2.28 -18.29
N ALA A 524 -11.23 -1.91 -18.20
CA ALA A 524 -10.26 -2.13 -19.28
C ALA A 524 -9.90 -3.61 -19.51
N ALA A 525 -9.93 -4.44 -18.46
CA ALA A 525 -9.57 -5.85 -18.51
C ALA A 525 -10.73 -6.76 -18.96
N LYS A 526 -12.00 -6.39 -18.68
CA LYS A 526 -13.19 -7.18 -19.01
C LYS A 526 -13.21 -7.77 -20.44
N PRO A 527 -12.88 -7.01 -21.52
CA PRO A 527 -12.90 -7.55 -22.88
C PRO A 527 -11.88 -8.69 -23.11
N VAL A 528 -10.77 -8.71 -22.37
CA VAL A 528 -9.77 -9.78 -22.44
C VAL A 528 -10.23 -11.01 -21.65
N LEU A 529 -10.87 -10.79 -20.49
CA LEU A 529 -11.34 -11.87 -19.61
C LEU A 529 -12.52 -12.65 -20.22
N GLY A 530 -13.40 -11.97 -20.97
CA GLY A 530 -14.53 -12.61 -21.67
C GLY A 530 -15.43 -13.43 -20.74
N LYS A 531 -15.80 -14.66 -21.16
CA LYS A 531 -16.65 -15.58 -20.38
C LYS A 531 -16.08 -15.95 -18.99
N TYR A 532 -14.78 -15.73 -18.72
CA TYR A 532 -14.19 -15.97 -17.39
C TYR A 532 -14.45 -14.86 -16.36
N TYR A 533 -14.87 -13.66 -16.78
CA TYR A 533 -15.27 -12.60 -15.86
C TYR A 533 -16.76 -12.66 -15.56
N ARG A 534 -17.10 -12.63 -14.27
CA ARG A 534 -18.48 -12.69 -13.77
C ARG A 534 -18.91 -11.31 -13.33
N GLU A 535 -19.77 -10.67 -14.10
CA GLU A 535 -20.33 -9.35 -13.75
C GLU A 535 -21.10 -9.44 -12.42
N PRO A 536 -20.81 -8.58 -11.43
CA PRO A 536 -21.52 -8.59 -10.15
C PRO A 536 -22.96 -8.12 -10.30
N GLU A 537 -23.89 -8.84 -9.66
CA GLU A 537 -25.27 -8.36 -9.43
C GLU A 537 -25.21 -6.98 -8.77
N LYS A 538 -25.88 -5.99 -9.37
CA LYS A 538 -25.87 -4.62 -8.86
C LYS A 538 -26.75 -4.48 -7.62
N SER A 539 -26.17 -3.92 -6.57
CA SER A 539 -26.90 -3.56 -5.36
C SER A 539 -27.78 -2.34 -5.55
N GLY A 540 -28.84 -2.26 -4.75
CA GLY A 540 -29.47 -0.98 -4.43
C GLY A 540 -28.56 -0.13 -3.53
N PRO A 541 -29.14 0.80 -2.73
CA PRO A 541 -28.38 1.59 -1.75
C PRO A 541 -27.53 0.74 -0.79
N LEU A 542 -28.03 -0.45 -0.41
CA LEU A 542 -27.38 -1.40 0.48
C LEU A 542 -27.41 -2.82 -0.12
N PRO A 543 -26.37 -3.65 0.12
CA PRO A 543 -26.17 -4.92 -0.59
C PRO A 543 -26.88 -6.11 0.08
N PHE A 544 -28.20 -6.01 0.29
CA PHE A 544 -28.95 -7.07 0.99
C PHE A 544 -28.95 -8.42 0.24
N HIS A 545 -28.82 -8.43 -1.09
CA HIS A 545 -28.75 -9.66 -1.89
C HIS A 545 -27.53 -10.54 -1.50
N LEU A 546 -26.40 -9.90 -1.12
CA LEU A 546 -25.18 -10.57 -0.69
C LEU A 546 -25.36 -11.40 0.58
N ILE A 547 -26.31 -11.05 1.46
CA ILE A 547 -26.66 -11.86 2.64
C ILE A 547 -27.30 -13.19 2.19
N GLY A 548 -28.13 -13.16 1.15
CA GLY A 548 -28.68 -14.36 0.53
C GLY A 548 -27.58 -15.25 -0.07
N ASN A 549 -26.61 -14.65 -0.75
CA ASN A 549 -25.46 -15.37 -1.32
C ASN A 549 -24.59 -16.02 -0.24
N LEU A 550 -24.31 -15.31 0.86
CA LEU A 550 -23.60 -15.86 2.04
C LEU A 550 -24.34 -17.07 2.61
N ILE A 551 -25.63 -16.94 2.93
CA ILE A 551 -26.42 -18.01 3.53
C ILE A 551 -26.55 -19.21 2.60
N ARG A 552 -26.69 -18.97 1.28
CA ARG A 552 -26.76 -20.02 0.26
C ARG A 552 -25.46 -20.81 0.17
N SER A 553 -24.32 -20.10 0.17
CA SER A 553 -22.98 -20.70 0.06
C SER A 553 -22.62 -21.48 1.32
N LEU A 554 -22.77 -20.91 2.52
CA LEU A 554 -22.49 -21.61 3.78
C LEU A 554 -23.33 -22.89 3.99
N LYS A 555 -24.51 -22.99 3.35
CA LYS A 555 -25.38 -24.19 3.36
C LYS A 555 -25.05 -25.22 2.28
N LYS A 556 -24.18 -24.93 1.32
CA LYS A 556 -23.89 -25.78 0.15
C LYS A 556 -22.40 -26.09 -0.03
N ASP A 557 -21.53 -25.20 0.40
CA ASP A 557 -20.10 -25.21 0.07
C ASP A 557 -19.28 -25.61 1.30
N HIS A 558 -19.33 -26.91 1.65
CA HIS A 558 -18.78 -27.43 2.90
C HIS A 558 -17.35 -27.98 2.75
N TYR A 559 -17.11 -28.76 1.69
CA TYR A 559 -15.82 -29.42 1.44
C TYR A 559 -15.60 -29.65 -0.06
N VAL A 560 -14.39 -30.02 -0.45
CA VAL A 560 -14.05 -30.55 -1.80
C VAL A 560 -13.56 -31.98 -1.68
N SER A 561 -13.74 -32.79 -2.74
CA SER A 561 -13.29 -34.19 -2.74
C SER A 561 -11.78 -34.30 -2.48
N ASP A 562 -11.37 -35.33 -1.75
CA ASP A 562 -9.95 -35.64 -1.51
C ASP A 562 -9.20 -36.09 -2.79
N THR A 563 -9.91 -36.35 -3.90
CA THR A 563 -9.33 -36.75 -5.20
C THR A 563 -9.67 -35.75 -6.31
N GLY A 564 -8.93 -35.83 -7.43
CA GLY A 564 -9.07 -34.95 -8.61
C GLY A 564 -8.24 -33.67 -8.53
N ASP A 565 -7.76 -33.19 -9.67
CA ASP A 565 -6.91 -31.98 -9.76
C ASP A 565 -7.69 -30.69 -10.06
N VAL A 566 -8.90 -30.80 -10.61
CA VAL A 566 -9.90 -29.72 -10.68
C VAL A 566 -11.11 -30.21 -9.88
N VAL A 567 -11.48 -29.50 -8.82
CA VAL A 567 -12.55 -29.89 -7.90
C VAL A 567 -13.51 -28.74 -7.61
N TYR A 568 -14.74 -29.11 -7.26
CA TYR A 568 -15.81 -28.18 -6.93
C TYR A 568 -16.35 -28.47 -5.53
N TYR A 569 -16.88 -27.45 -4.87
CA TYR A 569 -17.51 -27.59 -3.56
C TYR A 569 -18.65 -28.62 -3.56
N GLN A 570 -18.79 -29.34 -2.45
CA GLN A 570 -19.81 -30.34 -2.19
C GLN A 570 -20.58 -30.01 -0.89
N SER A 571 -21.84 -30.44 -0.86
CA SER A 571 -22.75 -30.23 0.27
C SER A 571 -22.72 -31.44 1.20
N ASP A 572 -22.57 -31.22 2.51
CA ASP A 572 -22.86 -32.25 3.51
C ASP A 572 -24.38 -32.41 3.65
N PRO A 573 -24.96 -33.59 3.31
CA PRO A 573 -26.41 -33.83 3.41
C PRO A 573 -26.99 -33.57 4.80
N GLN A 574 -26.18 -33.71 5.86
CA GLN A 574 -26.61 -33.51 7.25
C GLN A 574 -26.76 -32.03 7.61
N LEU A 575 -26.06 -31.12 6.92
CA LEU A 575 -26.15 -29.67 7.14
C LEU A 575 -27.03 -28.96 6.09
N SER A 576 -27.14 -29.50 4.87
CA SER A 576 -27.97 -28.89 3.82
C SER A 576 -29.48 -29.02 4.07
N GLY A 577 -29.91 -29.74 5.11
CA GLY A 577 -31.33 -29.96 5.42
C GLY A 577 -32.05 -30.90 4.45
N SER A 578 -31.30 -31.56 3.56
CA SER A 578 -31.80 -32.62 2.69
C SER A 578 -31.83 -33.93 3.49
N SER A 579 -32.87 -34.12 4.28
CA SER A 579 -33.33 -35.46 4.62
C SER A 579 -33.60 -36.19 3.31
N SER A 580 -32.86 -37.27 3.05
CA SER A 580 -33.24 -38.25 2.03
C SER A 580 -34.62 -38.81 2.40
N GLU A 581 -35.56 -38.70 1.46
CA GLU A 581 -36.80 -39.51 1.46
C GLU A 581 -36.47 -41.01 1.35
#